data_AF-A0A2V8QZB6-F1
#
_entry.id   AF-A0A2V8QZB6-F1
#
_cell.length_a   1.000
_cell.length_b   1.000
_cell.length_c   1.000
_cell.angle_alpha   90.00
_cell.angle_beta   90.00
_cell.angle_gamma   90.00
#
_symmetry.space_group_name_H-M   'P 1'
#
loop_
_entity.id
_entity.type
_entity.pdbx_description
1 polymer ?
#
loop_
_entity_poly.entity_id
_entity_poly.type
_entity_poly.pdbx_seq_one_letter_code
_entity_poly.pdbx_strand_id
1 'polypeptide(L)'
;ASPNWPAGIGGKGNEGVTGQVKQTPNTIGYVELAYAVQNKLPAALVRNKAGNFVEPTIDAVTAAAAASIATTPDDLRVSITDAAGAAAYPISSYTYILAYKVQADATKGKTLVDFLWWGIHDGEKFAKELQYAPLPDEIIKRAEAKINSITAGGKPLR
;
A
#
# COMPACT_ATOMS: atom_id res chain seq x y z
N ALA A 1 -12.95 -10.88 12.21
CA ALA A 1 -12.80 -12.35 12.26
C ALA A 1 -11.50 -12.72 11.56
N SER A 2 -10.73 -13.67 12.09
CA SER A 2 -9.51 -14.16 11.44
C SER A 2 -9.88 -15.02 10.22
N PRO A 3 -9.09 -15.00 9.13
CA PRO A 3 -9.29 -15.94 8.02
C PRO A 3 -9.24 -17.39 8.51
N ASN A 4 -9.99 -18.28 7.87
CA ASN A 4 -9.97 -19.71 8.19
C ASN A 4 -8.72 -20.35 7.57
N TRP A 5 -7.58 -20.21 8.25
CA TRP A 5 -6.30 -20.74 7.80
C TRP A 5 -6.27 -22.27 7.90
N PRO A 6 -5.87 -23.01 6.85
CA PRO A 6 -5.79 -24.47 6.90
C PRO A 6 -4.70 -24.99 7.83
N ALA A 7 -3.65 -24.20 8.06
CA ALA A 7 -2.54 -24.48 8.96
C ALA A 7 -1.76 -23.19 9.29
N GLY A 8 -0.81 -23.28 10.21
CA GLY A 8 0.13 -22.21 10.55
C GLY A 8 -0.04 -21.67 11.96
N ILE A 9 0.94 -20.88 12.39
CA ILE A 9 0.94 -20.18 13.69
C ILE A 9 0.57 -18.72 13.42
N GLY A 10 -0.41 -18.20 14.17
CA GLY A 10 -0.83 -16.81 14.05
C GLY A 10 0.15 -15.85 14.72
N GLY A 11 0.63 -14.86 13.98
CA GLY A 11 1.36 -13.70 14.51
C GLY A 11 0.47 -12.45 14.54
N LYS A 12 0.49 -11.68 15.64
CA LYS A 12 -0.28 -10.43 15.73
C LYS A 12 0.43 -9.31 14.95
N GLY A 13 -0.09 -8.97 13.77
CA GLY A 13 0.50 -7.93 12.90
C GLY A 13 1.84 -8.33 12.31
N ASN A 14 2.46 -7.41 11.55
CA ASN A 14 3.76 -7.65 10.91
C ASN A 14 4.88 -7.95 11.93
N GLU A 15 4.86 -7.29 13.09
CA GLU A 15 5.83 -7.52 14.17
C GLU A 15 5.72 -8.95 14.71
N GLY A 16 4.51 -9.44 15.00
CA GLY A 16 4.31 -10.77 15.52
C GLY A 16 4.74 -11.84 14.53
N VAL A 17 4.42 -11.69 13.24
CA VAL A 17 4.88 -12.61 12.19
C VAL A 17 6.40 -12.55 12.05
N THR A 18 7.01 -11.36 12.04
CA THR A 18 8.46 -11.17 12.01
C THR A 18 9.15 -11.90 13.17
N GLY A 19 8.62 -11.78 14.38
CA GLY A 19 9.13 -12.47 15.57
C GLY A 19 9.12 -13.99 15.41
N GLN A 20 8.00 -14.55 14.92
CA GLN A 20 7.87 -15.99 14.68
C GLN A 20 8.88 -16.50 13.64
N VAL A 21 9.05 -15.78 12.53
CA VAL A 21 10.00 -16.12 11.46
C VAL A 21 11.44 -16.12 12.00
N LYS A 22 11.82 -15.15 12.84
CA LYS A 22 13.19 -15.06 13.39
C LYS A 22 13.51 -16.15 14.41
N GLN A 23 12.54 -16.55 15.20
CA GLN A 23 12.75 -17.48 16.32
C GLN A 23 12.59 -18.94 15.92
N THR A 24 11.97 -19.22 14.77
CA THR A 24 11.62 -20.57 14.34
C THR A 24 12.40 -20.95 13.08
N PRO A 25 13.41 -21.82 13.18
CA PRO A 25 14.14 -22.32 12.02
C PRO A 25 13.21 -22.96 10.97
N ASN A 26 13.56 -22.84 9.69
CA ASN A 26 12.83 -23.44 8.56
C ASN A 26 11.35 -22.99 8.46
N THR A 27 11.05 -21.75 8.84
CA THR A 27 9.72 -21.14 8.74
C THR A 27 9.58 -20.25 7.49
N ILE A 28 8.34 -20.09 7.04
CA ILE A 28 7.92 -19.07 6.07
C ILE A 28 6.80 -18.21 6.68
N GLY A 29 6.84 -16.91 6.42
CA GLY A 29 5.80 -15.95 6.80
C GLY A 29 5.66 -14.88 5.72
N TYR A 30 4.57 -14.11 5.79
CA TYR A 30 4.33 -12.96 4.93
C TYR A 30 4.31 -11.69 5.78
N VAL A 31 5.13 -10.71 5.39
CA VAL A 31 5.22 -9.40 6.03
C VAL A 31 5.35 -8.32 4.96
N GLU A 32 5.00 -7.10 5.32
CA GLU A 32 5.28 -5.93 4.49
C GLU A 32 6.81 -5.75 4.31
N LEU A 33 7.23 -5.23 3.16
CA LEU A 33 8.64 -5.15 2.74
C LEU A 33 9.52 -4.41 3.76
N ALA A 34 9.06 -3.30 4.33
CA ALA A 34 9.81 -2.55 5.33
C ALA A 34 10.19 -3.43 6.54
N TYR A 35 9.30 -4.32 6.97
CA TYR A 35 9.58 -5.23 8.08
C TYR A 35 10.67 -6.24 7.73
N ALA A 36 10.65 -6.78 6.50
CA ALA A 36 11.70 -7.67 6.03
C ALA A 36 13.06 -6.95 5.96
N VAL A 37 13.10 -5.76 5.36
CA VAL A 37 14.33 -4.95 5.21
C VAL A 37 14.90 -4.55 6.57
N GLN A 38 14.09 -3.92 7.43
CA GLN A 38 14.55 -3.40 8.73
C GLN A 38 15.01 -4.52 9.68
N ASN A 39 14.41 -5.71 9.58
CA ASN A 39 14.79 -6.86 10.40
C ASN A 39 15.81 -7.79 9.74
N LYS A 40 16.31 -7.43 8.55
CA LYS A 40 17.29 -8.22 7.77
C LYS A 40 16.81 -9.66 7.52
N LEU A 41 15.52 -9.82 7.23
CA LEU A 41 14.96 -11.11 6.89
C LEU A 41 15.30 -11.45 5.44
N PRO A 42 15.67 -12.71 5.12
CA PRO A 42 15.72 -13.15 3.74
C PRO A 42 14.31 -13.11 3.13
N ALA A 43 14.20 -12.59 1.91
CA ALA A 43 12.95 -12.54 1.17
C ALA A 43 13.03 -13.43 -0.08
N ALA A 44 11.94 -14.09 -0.42
CA ALA A 44 11.89 -14.98 -1.57
C ALA A 44 11.73 -14.20 -2.88
N LEU A 45 12.39 -14.67 -3.95
CA LEU A 45 12.03 -14.28 -5.29
C LEU A 45 10.73 -14.99 -5.66
N VAL A 46 9.78 -14.28 -6.24
CA VAL A 46 8.48 -14.84 -6.63
C VAL A 46 8.31 -14.72 -8.13
N ARG A 47 7.87 -15.82 -8.76
CA ARG A 47 7.56 -15.81 -10.19
C ARG A 47 6.33 -14.95 -10.43
N ASN A 48 6.48 -13.90 -11.24
CA ASN A 48 5.38 -13.02 -11.62
C ASN A 48 4.60 -13.56 -12.83
N LYS A 49 3.52 -12.86 -13.20
CA LYS A 49 2.68 -13.18 -14.36
C LYS A 49 3.41 -13.28 -15.70
N ALA A 50 4.48 -12.50 -15.88
CA ALA A 50 5.32 -12.56 -17.07
C ALA A 50 6.28 -13.77 -17.08
N GLY A 51 6.31 -14.54 -15.99
CA GLY A 51 7.12 -15.74 -15.85
C GLY A 51 8.50 -15.52 -15.25
N ASN A 52 8.84 -14.29 -14.84
CA ASN A 52 10.15 -13.93 -14.27
C ASN A 52 10.14 -14.08 -12.75
N PHE A 53 11.24 -14.56 -12.17
CA PHE A 53 11.45 -14.52 -10.73
C PHE A 53 11.95 -13.13 -10.31
N VAL A 54 11.15 -12.41 -9.54
CA VAL A 54 11.39 -11.01 -9.18
C VAL A 54 11.63 -10.90 -7.67
N GLU A 55 12.62 -10.10 -7.27
CA GLU A 55 12.90 -9.74 -5.88
C GLU A 55 11.92 -8.66 -5.39
N PRO A 56 11.47 -8.69 -4.11
CA PRO A 56 10.63 -7.62 -3.57
C PRO A 56 11.43 -6.35 -3.32
N THR A 57 11.38 -5.42 -4.27
CA THR A 57 12.00 -4.09 -4.15
C THR A 57 10.98 -2.97 -4.35
N ILE A 58 11.32 -1.76 -3.90
CA ILE A 58 10.51 -0.55 -4.14
C ILE A 58 10.21 -0.37 -5.64
N ASP A 59 11.22 -0.60 -6.50
CA ASP A 59 11.06 -0.48 -7.94
C ASP A 59 10.13 -1.57 -8.51
N ALA A 60 10.19 -2.79 -7.99
CA ALA A 60 9.30 -3.88 -8.42
C ALA A 60 7.84 -3.66 -7.99
N VAL A 61 7.59 -3.04 -6.84
CA VAL A 61 6.25 -2.59 -6.42
C VAL A 61 5.78 -1.43 -7.28
N THR A 62 6.66 -0.47 -7.60
CA THR A 62 6.37 0.64 -8.52
C THR A 62 6.00 0.12 -9.91
N ALA A 63 6.69 -0.92 -10.40
CA ALA A 63 6.38 -1.57 -11.67
C ALA A 63 5.00 -2.25 -11.65
N ALA A 64 4.60 -2.86 -10.53
CA ALA A 64 3.26 -3.45 -10.36
C ALA A 64 2.15 -2.38 -10.40
N ALA A 65 2.36 -1.25 -9.71
CA ALA A 65 1.48 -0.09 -9.76
C ALA A 65 1.36 0.46 -11.19
N ALA A 66 2.49 0.71 -11.85
CA ALA A 66 2.53 1.24 -13.22
C ALA A 66 1.78 0.34 -14.22
N ALA A 67 1.98 -0.98 -14.14
CA ALA A 67 1.30 -1.94 -15.00
C ALA A 67 -0.22 -2.03 -14.79
N SER A 68 -0.74 -1.45 -13.70
CA SER A 68 -2.16 -1.48 -13.36
C SER A 68 -2.89 -0.15 -13.60
N ILE A 69 -2.17 0.94 -13.91
CA ILE A 69 -2.74 2.29 -14.05
C ILE A 69 -3.91 2.34 -15.04
N ALA A 70 -3.75 1.68 -16.20
CA ALA A 70 -4.75 1.71 -17.27
C ALA A 70 -6.09 1.08 -16.87
N THR A 71 -6.09 0.15 -15.91
CA THR A 71 -7.29 -0.54 -15.43
C THR A 71 -7.77 -0.05 -14.07
N THR A 72 -7.02 0.86 -13.43
CA THR A 72 -7.47 1.51 -12.20
C THR A 72 -8.77 2.29 -12.48
N PRO A 73 -9.82 2.14 -11.65
CA PRO A 73 -11.04 2.93 -11.76
C PRO A 73 -10.92 4.30 -11.04
N ASP A 74 -11.86 5.21 -11.29
CA ASP A 74 -11.90 6.52 -10.64
C ASP A 74 -12.16 6.44 -9.13
N ASP A 75 -12.74 5.35 -8.65
CA ASP A 75 -12.94 5.12 -7.21
C ASP A 75 -11.73 4.48 -6.52
N LEU A 76 -10.61 4.34 -7.25
CA LEU A 76 -9.31 3.83 -6.78
C LEU A 76 -9.32 2.38 -6.29
N ARG A 77 -10.45 1.65 -6.39
CA ARG A 77 -10.52 0.25 -5.97
C ARG A 77 -9.88 -0.64 -7.02
N VAL A 78 -8.57 -0.82 -6.93
CA VAL A 78 -7.78 -1.64 -7.85
C VAL A 78 -6.93 -2.65 -7.09
N SER A 79 -6.75 -3.83 -7.69
CA SER A 79 -5.73 -4.80 -7.28
C SER A 79 -4.51 -4.63 -8.19
N ILE A 80 -3.34 -4.53 -7.57
CA ILE A 80 -2.05 -4.60 -8.28
C ILE A 80 -1.31 -5.92 -7.98
N THR A 81 -2.00 -6.88 -7.35
CA THR A 81 -1.51 -8.23 -7.14
C THR A 81 -1.44 -8.97 -8.47
N ASP A 82 -0.31 -9.63 -8.72
CA ASP A 82 0.00 -10.33 -9.96
C ASP A 82 -0.19 -9.47 -11.22
N ALA A 83 0.22 -8.19 -11.14
CA ALA A 83 0.19 -7.27 -12.26
C ALA A 83 1.05 -7.76 -13.45
N ALA A 84 0.65 -7.41 -14.68
CA ALA A 84 1.24 -7.95 -15.91
C ALA A 84 2.66 -7.44 -16.27
N GLY A 85 3.27 -6.59 -15.44
CA GLY A 85 4.59 -6.00 -15.72
C GLY A 85 5.73 -7.02 -15.60
N ALA A 86 6.68 -7.01 -16.54
CA ALA A 86 7.80 -7.96 -16.55
C ALA A 86 8.70 -7.89 -15.29
N ALA A 87 8.78 -6.70 -14.67
CA ALA A 87 9.51 -6.44 -13.42
C ALA A 87 8.57 -6.30 -12.20
N ALA A 88 7.28 -6.55 -12.35
CA ALA A 88 6.32 -6.39 -11.26
C ALA A 88 6.52 -7.49 -10.21
N TYR A 89 6.69 -7.10 -8.95
CA TYR A 89 6.62 -8.07 -7.86
C TYR A 89 5.16 -8.50 -7.66
N PRO A 90 4.84 -9.81 -7.68
CA PRO A 90 3.45 -10.25 -7.79
C PRO A 90 2.65 -10.08 -6.49
N ILE A 91 3.29 -9.90 -5.34
CA ILE A 91 2.63 -9.68 -4.05
C ILE A 91 2.71 -8.20 -3.69
N SER A 92 2.09 -7.36 -4.52
CA SER A 92 2.04 -5.91 -4.34
C SER A 92 0.61 -5.45 -4.05
N SER A 93 0.47 -4.39 -3.24
CA SER A 93 -0.83 -3.79 -2.92
C SER A 93 -0.70 -2.29 -2.61
N TYR A 94 -1.76 -1.54 -2.90
CA TYR A 94 -1.98 -0.25 -2.25
C TYR A 94 -2.47 -0.43 -0.81
N THR A 95 -2.29 0.61 0.00
CA THR A 95 -3.03 0.82 1.24
C THR A 95 -3.99 1.98 1.07
N TYR A 96 -5.07 2.01 1.85
CA TYR A 96 -6.16 2.97 1.67
C TYR A 96 -6.48 3.67 2.98
N ILE A 97 -6.76 4.97 2.89
CA ILE A 97 -7.39 5.73 3.96
C ILE A 97 -8.88 5.85 3.64
N LEU A 98 -9.72 5.51 4.62
CA LEU A 98 -11.16 5.76 4.55
C LEU A 98 -11.49 7.05 5.31
N ALA A 99 -12.12 7.99 4.63
CA ALA A 99 -12.59 9.25 5.20
C ALA A 99 -14.05 9.49 4.83
N TYR A 100 -14.83 10.03 5.76
CA TYR A 100 -16.19 10.44 5.46
C TYR A 100 -16.20 11.59 4.43
N LYS A 101 -17.02 11.47 3.40
CA LYS A 101 -17.20 12.53 2.39
C LYS A 101 -17.83 13.79 3.00
N VAL A 102 -18.72 13.62 3.97
CA VAL A 102 -19.35 14.73 4.70
C VAL A 102 -18.85 14.69 6.14
N GLN A 103 -18.03 15.68 6.49
CA GLN A 103 -17.47 15.85 7.82
C GLN A 103 -18.48 16.58 8.70
N ALA A 104 -18.72 16.06 9.91
CA ALA A 104 -19.64 16.67 10.87
C ALA A 104 -19.06 17.95 11.49
N ASP A 105 -17.73 17.98 11.69
CA ASP A 105 -16.99 19.10 12.26
C ASP A 105 -16.11 19.70 11.17
N ALA A 106 -16.37 20.95 10.81
CA ALA A 106 -15.67 21.63 9.72
C ALA A 106 -14.18 21.85 10.03
N THR A 107 -13.83 22.13 11.29
CA THR A 107 -12.45 22.37 11.71
C THR A 107 -11.63 21.08 11.64
N LYS A 108 -12.15 20.00 12.23
CA LYS A 108 -11.48 18.68 12.15
C LYS A 108 -11.42 18.17 10.72
N GLY A 109 -12.50 18.35 9.96
CA GLY A 109 -12.54 17.99 8.55
C GLY A 109 -11.48 18.71 7.73
N LYS A 110 -11.28 20.01 7.98
CA LYS A 110 -10.24 20.80 7.29
C LYS A 110 -8.84 20.28 7.61
N THR A 111 -8.54 20.02 8.87
CA THR A 111 -7.25 19.44 9.28
C THR A 111 -7.01 18.07 8.63
N LEU A 112 -8.04 17.21 8.56
CA LEU A 112 -7.95 15.93 7.87
C LEU A 112 -7.65 16.11 6.38
N VAL A 113 -8.38 16.97 5.68
CA VAL A 113 -8.18 17.24 4.25
C VAL A 113 -6.79 17.78 3.97
N ASP A 114 -6.28 18.69 4.79
CA ASP A 114 -4.92 19.22 4.65
C ASP A 114 -3.86 18.13 4.87
N PHE A 115 -4.06 17.25 5.86
CA PHE A 115 -3.17 16.13 6.10
C PHE A 115 -3.16 15.13 4.94
N LEU A 116 -4.33 14.76 4.40
CA LEU A 116 -4.42 13.87 3.24
C LEU A 116 -3.77 14.50 2.00
N TRP A 117 -4.01 15.79 1.78
CA TRP A 117 -3.40 16.53 0.68
C TRP A 117 -1.89 16.56 0.80
N TRP A 118 -1.38 16.93 1.98
CA TRP A 118 0.06 16.90 2.27
C TRP A 118 0.65 15.50 2.04
N GLY A 119 -0.04 14.47 2.53
CA GLY A 119 0.41 13.07 2.45
C GLY A 119 0.72 12.63 1.01
N ILE A 120 -0.19 12.90 0.07
CA ILE A 120 -0.01 12.53 -1.35
C ILE A 120 0.88 13.50 -2.14
N HIS A 121 1.40 14.56 -1.51
CA HIS A 121 2.29 15.55 -2.13
C HIS A 121 3.64 15.58 -1.42
N ASP A 122 3.81 16.47 -0.44
CA ASP A 122 5.08 16.63 0.28
C ASP A 122 5.43 15.39 1.11
N GLY A 123 4.42 14.66 1.58
CA GLY A 123 4.58 13.40 2.31
C GLY A 123 5.20 12.27 1.47
N GLU A 124 4.92 12.22 0.17
CA GLU A 124 5.45 11.20 -0.74
C GLU A 124 6.99 11.20 -0.80
N LYS A 125 7.62 12.33 -0.48
CA LYS A 125 9.09 12.45 -0.42
C LYS A 125 9.71 11.50 0.61
N PHE A 126 8.97 11.13 1.66
CA PHE A 126 9.43 10.22 2.71
C PHE A 126 9.16 8.73 2.40
N ALA A 127 8.38 8.41 1.37
CA ALA A 127 7.94 7.05 1.09
C ALA A 127 9.12 6.07 0.94
N LYS A 128 10.11 6.44 0.12
CA LYS A 128 11.27 5.58 -0.15
C LYS A 128 12.13 5.31 1.08
N GLU A 129 12.34 6.32 1.93
CA GLU A 129 13.08 6.17 3.19
C GLU A 129 12.39 5.18 4.12
N LEU A 130 11.05 5.20 4.13
CA LEU A 130 10.20 4.27 4.87
C LEU A 130 9.99 2.92 4.17
N GLN A 131 10.68 2.66 3.05
CA GLN A 131 10.60 1.44 2.23
C GLN A 131 9.28 1.25 1.45
N TYR A 132 8.57 2.34 1.17
CA TYR A 132 7.36 2.35 0.33
C TYR A 132 7.64 2.84 -1.09
N ALA A 133 6.92 2.27 -2.05
CA ALA A 133 6.84 2.77 -3.41
C ALA A 133 6.02 4.07 -3.47
N PRO A 134 6.55 5.16 -4.06
CA PRO A 134 5.77 6.36 -4.30
C PRO A 134 4.56 6.07 -5.20
N LEU A 135 3.48 6.83 -4.99
CA LEU A 135 2.29 6.78 -5.82
C LEU A 135 2.61 7.27 -7.24
N PRO A 136 2.12 6.59 -8.29
CA PRO A 136 2.15 7.14 -9.64
C PRO A 136 1.33 8.45 -9.74
N ASP A 137 1.77 9.40 -10.55
CA ASP A 137 1.11 10.71 -10.74
C ASP A 137 -0.39 10.59 -11.06
N GLU A 138 -0.78 9.59 -11.85
CA GLU A 138 -2.18 9.34 -12.20
C GLU A 138 -3.03 8.92 -10.98
N ILE A 139 -2.43 8.20 -10.04
CA ILE A 139 -3.07 7.83 -8.77
C ILE A 139 -3.19 9.06 -7.86
N ILE A 140 -2.15 9.92 -7.83
CA ILE A 140 -2.18 11.19 -7.09
C ILE A 140 -3.35 12.05 -7.58
N LYS A 141 -3.49 12.28 -8.89
CA LYS A 141 -4.59 13.07 -9.47
C LYS A 141 -5.98 12.54 -9.09
N ARG A 142 -6.15 11.22 -9.08
CA ARG A 142 -7.42 10.60 -8.68
C ARG A 142 -7.67 10.74 -7.18
N ALA A 143 -6.62 10.63 -6.36
CA ALA A 143 -6.70 10.87 -4.92
C ALA A 143 -7.04 12.34 -4.61
N GLU A 144 -6.46 13.30 -5.33
CA GLU A 144 -6.82 14.72 -5.25
C GLU A 144 -8.32 14.94 -5.50
N ALA A 145 -8.86 14.32 -6.55
CA ALA A 145 -10.30 14.40 -6.85
C ALA A 145 -11.17 13.86 -5.71
N LYS A 146 -10.74 12.79 -5.02
CA LYS A 146 -11.43 12.28 -3.82
C LYS A 146 -11.34 13.24 -2.65
N ILE A 147 -10.15 13.78 -2.38
CA ILE A 147 -9.92 14.72 -1.27
C ILE A 147 -10.74 15.99 -1.47
N ASN A 148 -10.74 16.56 -2.67
CA ASN A 148 -11.52 17.75 -3.02
C ASN A 148 -13.04 17.53 -2.93
N SER A 149 -13.51 16.27 -2.96
CA SER A 149 -14.92 15.95 -2.81
C SER A 149 -15.42 15.98 -1.35
N ILE A 150 -14.51 16.15 -0.39
CA ILE A 150 -14.84 16.18 1.04
C ILE A 150 -15.41 17.56 1.43
N THR A 151 -16.51 17.55 2.16
CA THR A 151 -17.29 18.74 2.52
C THR A 151 -17.64 18.77 4.01
N ALA A 152 -17.99 19.95 4.54
CA ALA A 152 -18.71 20.10 5.81
C ALA A 152 -19.82 21.15 5.64
N GLY A 153 -21.03 20.87 6.14
CA GLY A 153 -22.18 21.76 5.96
C GLY A 153 -22.48 22.10 4.49
N GLY A 154 -22.21 21.17 3.57
CA GLY A 154 -22.39 21.35 2.12
C GLY A 154 -21.31 22.17 1.41
N LYS A 155 -20.26 22.62 2.11
CA LYS A 155 -19.16 23.40 1.53
C LYS A 155 -17.90 22.56 1.37
N PRO A 156 -17.16 22.67 0.25
CA PRO A 156 -15.84 22.05 0.11
C PRO A 156 -14.89 22.49 1.24
N LEU A 157 -14.04 21.57 1.68
CA LEU A 157 -12.99 21.86 2.66
C LEU A 157 -11.64 22.17 2.01
N ARG A 158 -11.57 22.13 0.68
CA ARG A 158 -10.45 22.58 -0.15
C ARG A 158 -10.99 23.18 -1.44
#